data_AF-A0AAV6C729-F1
#
_entry.id   AF-A0AAV6C729-F1
#
_cell.length_a   1.000
_cell.length_b   1.000
_cell.length_c   1.000
_cell.angle_alpha   90.00
_cell.angle_beta   90.00
_cell.angle_gamma   90.00
#
_symmetry.space_group_name_H-M   'P 1'
#
loop_
_entity.id
_entity.type
_entity.pdbx_description
1 polymer ?
#
loop_
_entity_poly.entity_id
_entity_poly.type
_entity_poly.pdbx_seq_one_letter_code
_entity_poly.pdbx_strand_id
1 'polypeptide(L)'
;MILTDEEADECQRFMNSVTEIDSGSYFVRPDLADTMRRLFTLICLMGRADRFMILAGFLPLTMGVGSGDPSRPDYEENVARAIETAAKACAIYPLSISLYDFACILRGVGYYEEAKVTFAEFVRRYDAAPIKPHERSFFEGRDVCRALRDATNEISMDLPEDTDFDIPF
;
A
#
# COMPACT_ATOMS: atom_id res chain seq x y z
N MET A 1 -9.47 0.49 -14.81
CA MET A 1 -9.00 -0.66 -14.01
C MET A 1 -10.21 -1.37 -13.46
N ILE A 2 -10.25 -2.70 -13.56
CA ILE A 2 -11.42 -3.53 -13.25
C ILE A 2 -11.00 -4.51 -12.15
N LEU A 3 -11.78 -4.59 -11.07
CA LEU A 3 -11.59 -5.60 -10.02
C LEU A 3 -12.01 -6.96 -10.54
N THR A 4 -11.32 -8.02 -10.12
CA THR A 4 -11.83 -9.38 -10.32
C THR A 4 -13.09 -9.59 -9.48
N ASP A 5 -13.90 -10.60 -9.84
CA ASP A 5 -15.10 -10.95 -9.06
C ASP A 5 -14.74 -11.26 -7.60
N GLU A 6 -13.62 -11.97 -7.38
CA GLU A 6 -13.12 -12.27 -6.03
C GLU A 6 -12.74 -11.01 -5.25
N GLU A 7 -12.07 -10.05 -5.89
CA GLU A 7 -11.70 -8.76 -5.28
C GLU A 7 -12.95 -7.93 -4.95
N ALA A 8 -13.93 -7.90 -5.86
CA ALA A 8 -15.18 -7.20 -5.68
C ALA A 8 -16.00 -7.79 -4.52
N ASP A 9 -16.10 -9.12 -4.46
CA ASP A 9 -16.80 -9.83 -3.39
C ASP A 9 -16.12 -9.64 -2.03
N GLU A 10 -14.79 -9.64 -1.99
CA GLU A 10 -14.06 -9.34 -0.76
C GLU A 10 -14.28 -7.89 -0.30
N CYS A 11 -14.18 -6.93 -1.21
CA CYS A 11 -14.44 -5.52 -0.90
C CYS A 11 -15.88 -5.32 -0.39
N GLN A 12 -16.85 -6.01 -0.99
CA GLN A 12 -18.24 -5.93 -0.55
C GLN A 12 -18.44 -6.55 0.84
N ARG A 13 -17.82 -7.69 1.13
CA ARG A 13 -17.85 -8.29 2.47
C ARG A 13 -17.21 -7.39 3.52
N PHE A 14 -16.06 -6.79 3.19
CA PHE A 14 -15.41 -5.82 4.07
C PHE A 14 -16.31 -4.62 4.34
N MET A 15 -16.91 -4.03 3.28
CA MET A 15 -17.89 -2.95 3.40
C MET A 15 -19.04 -3.31 4.34
N ASN A 16 -19.64 -4.49 4.15
CA ASN A 16 -20.72 -4.95 5.02
C ASN A 16 -20.24 -5.06 6.47
N SER A 17 -19.05 -5.62 6.71
CA SER A 17 -18.51 -5.80 8.07
C SER A 17 -18.28 -4.49 8.85
N VAL A 18 -18.05 -3.37 8.15
CA VAL A 18 -17.81 -2.06 8.79
C VAL A 18 -19.04 -1.17 8.81
N THR A 19 -20.09 -1.52 8.06
CA THR A 19 -21.32 -0.72 7.95
C THR A 19 -22.55 -1.38 8.55
N GLU A 20 -22.58 -2.71 8.65
CA GLU A 20 -23.66 -3.46 9.31
C GLU A 20 -23.44 -3.43 10.82
N ILE A 21 -24.43 -2.87 11.54
CA ILE A 21 -24.48 -2.81 12.99
C ILE A 21 -25.82 -3.37 13.45
N ASP A 22 -25.83 -4.17 14.52
CA ASP A 22 -26.99 -4.94 15.02
C ASP A 22 -28.25 -4.10 15.31
N SER A 23 -28.17 -2.76 15.30
CA SER A 23 -29.30 -1.87 15.60
C SER A 23 -29.16 -0.44 15.06
N GLY A 24 -28.66 -0.25 13.83
CA GLY A 24 -28.60 1.10 13.25
C GLY A 24 -28.34 1.17 11.76
N SER A 25 -28.38 2.40 11.23
CA SER A 25 -27.97 2.72 9.85
C SER A 25 -27.04 3.92 9.88
N TYR A 26 -25.90 3.82 9.20
CA TYR A 26 -25.05 4.97 8.92
C TYR A 26 -25.53 5.66 7.64
N PHE A 27 -25.64 6.98 7.70
CA PHE A 27 -25.92 7.80 6.53
C PHE A 27 -24.64 8.51 6.11
N VAL A 28 -24.12 8.15 4.95
CA VAL A 28 -23.05 8.90 4.29
C VAL A 28 -23.71 9.99 3.45
N ARG A 29 -23.18 11.22 3.53
CA ARG A 29 -23.68 12.29 2.67
C ARG A 29 -23.51 11.88 1.19
N PRO A 30 -24.48 12.19 0.30
CA PRO A 30 -24.40 11.76 -1.09
C PRO A 30 -23.11 12.20 -1.81
N ASP A 31 -22.61 13.40 -1.49
CA ASP A 31 -21.36 13.95 -2.04
C ASP A 31 -20.08 13.23 -1.55
N LEU A 32 -20.18 12.46 -0.47
CA LEU A 32 -19.08 11.66 0.09
C LEU A 32 -19.21 10.17 -0.19
N ALA A 33 -20.36 9.70 -0.68
CA ALA A 33 -20.64 8.27 -0.84
C ALA A 33 -19.63 7.58 -1.77
N ASP A 34 -19.35 8.18 -2.93
CA ASP A 34 -18.37 7.65 -3.89
C ASP A 34 -16.95 7.67 -3.33
N THR A 35 -16.59 8.74 -2.62
CA THR A 35 -15.27 8.88 -1.99
C THR A 35 -15.06 7.83 -0.90
N MET A 36 -16.04 7.67 -0.01
CA MET A 36 -16.01 6.63 1.02
C MET A 36 -15.94 5.23 0.43
N ARG A 37 -16.73 4.94 -0.60
CA ARG A 37 -16.68 3.64 -1.29
C ARG A 37 -15.27 3.35 -1.81
N ARG A 38 -14.68 4.29 -2.56
CA ARG A 38 -13.31 4.13 -3.09
C ARG A 38 -12.27 3.98 -1.99
N LEU A 39 -12.43 4.70 -0.88
CA LEU A 39 -11.54 4.63 0.27
C LEU A 39 -11.61 3.27 0.98
N PHE A 40 -12.80 2.72 1.19
CA PHE A 40 -12.93 1.37 1.73
C PHE A 40 -12.43 0.29 0.77
N THR A 41 -12.65 0.45 -0.54
CA THR A 41 -12.04 -0.43 -1.55
C THR A 41 -10.51 -0.38 -1.48
N LEU A 42 -9.92 0.82 -1.40
CA LEU A 42 -8.48 1.00 -1.19
C LEU A 42 -8.00 0.24 0.05
N ILE A 43 -8.66 0.40 1.19
CA ILE A 43 -8.26 -0.25 2.45
C ILE A 43 -8.36 -1.77 2.34
N CYS A 44 -9.45 -2.28 1.76
CA CYS A 44 -9.63 -3.71 1.56
C CYS A 44 -8.51 -4.28 0.68
N LEU A 45 -8.18 -3.61 -0.43
CA LEU A 45 -7.14 -4.07 -1.34
C LEU A 45 -5.73 -3.95 -0.73
N MET A 46 -5.44 -2.88 0.01
CA MET A 46 -4.16 -2.77 0.74
C MET A 46 -4.03 -3.88 1.80
N GLY A 47 -5.10 -4.18 2.53
CA GLY A 47 -5.12 -5.31 3.47
C GLY A 47 -4.95 -6.65 2.76
N ARG A 48 -5.55 -6.84 1.58
CA ARG A 48 -5.37 -8.03 0.75
C ARG A 48 -3.92 -8.16 0.25
N ALA A 49 -3.29 -7.07 -0.18
CA ALA A 49 -1.88 -7.04 -0.55
C ALA A 49 -0.96 -7.41 0.62
N ASP A 50 -1.20 -6.86 1.81
CA ASP A 50 -0.46 -7.18 3.03
C ASP A 50 -0.57 -8.67 3.39
N ARG A 51 -1.75 -9.28 3.24
CA ARG A 51 -1.91 -10.72 3.44
C ARG A 51 -1.07 -11.56 2.46
N PHE A 52 -0.98 -11.17 1.19
CA PHE A 52 -0.09 -11.85 0.24
C PHE A 52 1.38 -11.69 0.62
N MET A 53 1.80 -10.52 1.09
CA MET A 53 3.15 -10.31 1.62
C MET A 53 3.44 -11.24 2.82
N ILE A 54 2.51 -11.35 3.77
CA ILE A 54 2.64 -12.26 4.91
C ILE A 54 2.73 -13.73 4.46
N LEU A 55 1.95 -14.13 3.46
CA LEU A 55 2.01 -15.47 2.88
C LEU A 55 3.37 -15.74 2.21
N ALA A 56 3.97 -14.73 1.57
CA ALA A 56 5.34 -14.77 1.03
C ALA A 56 6.43 -14.63 2.11
N GLY A 57 6.08 -14.60 3.41
CA GLY A 57 7.04 -14.61 4.51
C GLY A 57 7.56 -13.24 4.91
N PHE A 58 6.98 -12.16 4.40
CA PHE A 58 7.28 -10.81 4.84
C PHE A 58 6.59 -10.47 6.17
N LEU A 59 7.10 -9.45 6.86
CA LEU A 59 6.42 -8.85 8.00
C LEU A 59 5.21 -8.01 7.54
N PRO A 60 4.17 -7.87 8.37
CA PRO A 60 3.05 -6.96 8.08
C PRO A 60 3.55 -5.53 7.86
N LEU A 61 2.93 -4.81 6.91
CA LEU A 61 3.31 -3.43 6.57
C LEU A 61 3.28 -2.47 7.78
N THR A 62 2.46 -2.77 8.78
CA THR A 62 2.37 -2.00 10.03
C THR A 62 3.57 -2.17 10.95
N MET A 63 4.36 -3.23 10.78
CA MET A 63 5.50 -3.59 11.65
C MET A 63 6.86 -3.27 11.01
N GLY A 64 6.89 -2.93 9.71
CA GLY A 64 8.09 -2.56 8.96
C GLY A 64 8.39 -3.51 7.80
N VAL A 65 9.47 -3.22 7.07
CA VAL A 65 9.88 -4.02 5.89
C VAL A 65 10.85 -5.10 6.34
N GLY A 66 10.38 -6.36 6.34
CA GLY A 66 11.23 -7.53 6.51
C GLY A 66 11.66 -8.11 5.16
N SER A 67 12.69 -8.95 5.14
CA SER A 67 12.98 -9.79 3.98
C SER A 67 11.96 -10.94 3.93
N GLY A 68 11.41 -11.20 2.74
CA GLY A 68 10.56 -12.37 2.52
C GLY A 68 11.32 -13.69 2.68
N ASP A 69 10.59 -14.79 2.63
CA ASP A 69 11.16 -16.14 2.69
C ASP A 69 10.87 -16.86 1.36
N PRO A 70 11.85 -16.88 0.43
CA PRO A 70 11.70 -17.53 -0.88
C PRO A 70 11.43 -19.04 -0.81
N SER A 71 11.62 -19.68 0.35
CA SER A 71 11.30 -21.10 0.53
C SER A 71 9.81 -21.36 0.75
N ARG A 72 9.00 -20.32 0.93
CA ARG A 72 7.56 -20.47 1.12
C ARG A 72 6.85 -20.95 -0.14
N PRO A 73 5.81 -21.78 0.02
CA PRO A 73 4.93 -22.14 -1.09
C PRO A 73 4.39 -20.90 -1.79
N ASP A 74 4.37 -20.94 -3.11
CA ASP A 74 3.80 -19.90 -3.97
C ASP A 74 4.38 -18.50 -3.70
N TYR A 75 5.63 -18.40 -3.24
CA TYR A 75 6.30 -17.12 -2.92
C TYR A 75 6.19 -16.10 -4.06
N GLU A 76 6.57 -16.50 -5.28
CA GLU A 76 6.55 -15.61 -6.45
C GLU A 76 5.12 -15.18 -6.82
N GLU A 77 4.16 -16.10 -6.73
CA GLU A 77 2.75 -15.78 -7.01
C GLU A 77 2.20 -14.80 -5.97
N ASN A 78 2.46 -15.04 -4.68
CA ASN A 78 2.04 -14.15 -3.60
C ASN A 78 2.67 -12.76 -3.75
N VAL A 79 3.96 -12.67 -4.08
CA VAL A 79 4.62 -11.39 -4.37
C VAL A 79 3.95 -10.67 -5.54
N ALA A 80 3.71 -11.36 -6.66
CA ALA A 80 3.07 -10.76 -7.83
C ALA A 80 1.66 -10.26 -7.50
N ARG A 81 0.86 -11.06 -6.77
CA ARG A 81 -0.48 -10.69 -6.33
C ARG A 81 -0.46 -9.51 -5.36
N ALA A 82 0.52 -9.43 -4.46
CA ALA A 82 0.68 -8.31 -3.55
C ALA A 82 0.91 -7.00 -4.32
N ILE A 83 1.87 -7.01 -5.26
CA ILE A 83 2.20 -5.84 -6.09
C ILE A 83 0.99 -5.41 -6.93
N GLU A 84 0.35 -6.35 -7.63
CA GLU A 84 -0.83 -6.06 -8.46
C GLU A 84 -1.97 -5.47 -7.61
N THR A 85 -2.26 -6.09 -6.46
CA THR A 85 -3.35 -5.65 -5.58
C THR A 85 -3.07 -4.27 -5.00
N ALA A 86 -1.85 -3.99 -4.56
CA ALA A 86 -1.47 -2.68 -4.02
C ALA A 86 -1.47 -1.58 -5.10
N ALA A 87 -1.00 -1.89 -6.31
CA ALA A 87 -1.09 -0.99 -7.45
C ALA A 87 -2.57 -0.66 -7.77
N LYS A 88 -3.45 -1.67 -7.75
CA LYS A 88 -4.90 -1.47 -7.91
C LYS A 88 -5.48 -0.57 -6.83
N ALA A 89 -5.12 -0.82 -5.58
CA ALA A 89 -5.57 -0.01 -4.45
C ALA A 89 -5.23 1.47 -4.67
N CYS A 90 -3.97 1.77 -5.00
CA CYS A 90 -3.49 3.13 -5.27
C CYS A 90 -4.18 3.79 -6.48
N ALA A 91 -4.52 3.01 -7.52
CA ALA A 91 -5.24 3.53 -8.69
C ALA A 91 -6.72 3.85 -8.41
N ILE A 92 -7.37 3.15 -7.47
CA ILE A 92 -8.76 3.42 -7.05
C ILE A 92 -8.88 4.72 -6.25
N TYR A 93 -8.00 4.88 -5.26
CA TYR A 93 -7.97 6.06 -4.43
C TYR A 93 -6.53 6.37 -4.03
N PRO A 94 -5.87 7.35 -4.70
CA PRO A 94 -4.44 7.55 -4.54
C PRO A 94 -4.14 8.42 -3.30
N LEU A 95 -4.50 7.88 -2.13
CA LEU A 95 -4.19 8.44 -0.83
C LEU A 95 -2.68 8.39 -0.61
N SER A 96 -2.07 9.50 -0.19
CA SER A 96 -0.61 9.60 -0.09
C SER A 96 -0.02 8.50 0.79
N ILE A 97 -0.58 8.23 1.97
CA ILE A 97 -0.06 7.17 2.85
C ILE A 97 -0.09 5.77 2.22
N SER A 98 -1.04 5.49 1.32
CA SER A 98 -1.09 4.21 0.62
C SER A 98 -0.05 4.08 -0.48
N LEU A 99 0.41 5.20 -1.06
CA LEU A 99 1.57 5.20 -1.95
C LEU A 99 2.85 4.85 -1.19
N TYR A 100 3.00 5.35 0.04
CA TYR A 100 4.11 4.93 0.91
C TYR A 100 4.07 3.43 1.19
N ASP A 101 2.89 2.88 1.52
CA ASP A 101 2.73 1.45 1.74
C ASP A 101 3.08 0.62 0.49
N PHE A 102 2.64 1.08 -0.69
CA PHE A 102 2.98 0.44 -1.95
C PHE A 102 4.48 0.51 -2.26
N ALA A 103 5.13 1.65 -2.01
CA ALA A 103 6.58 1.78 -2.16
C ALA A 103 7.33 0.82 -1.21
N CYS A 104 6.82 0.60 0.00
CA CYS A 104 7.40 -0.37 0.93
C CYS A 104 7.28 -1.81 0.43
N ILE A 105 6.16 -2.17 -0.21
CA ILE A 105 5.99 -3.48 -0.87
C ILE A 105 7.03 -3.63 -1.98
N LEU A 106 7.13 -2.65 -2.88
CA LEU A 106 8.10 -2.65 -3.99
C LEU A 106 9.54 -2.77 -3.50
N ARG A 107 9.91 -2.01 -2.47
CA ARG A 107 11.24 -2.10 -1.84
C ARG A 107 11.49 -3.49 -1.27
N GLY A 108 10.53 -4.02 -0.49
CA GLY A 108 10.66 -5.33 0.16
C GLY A 108 10.90 -6.47 -0.83
N VAL A 109 10.27 -6.41 -2.00
CA VAL A 109 10.38 -7.44 -3.04
C VAL A 109 11.50 -7.18 -4.05
N GLY A 110 12.30 -6.12 -3.86
CA GLY A 110 13.50 -5.84 -4.67
C GLY A 110 13.31 -4.93 -5.88
N TYR A 111 12.11 -4.35 -6.07
CA TYR A 111 11.82 -3.38 -7.14
C TYR A 111 12.21 -1.96 -6.68
N TYR A 112 13.51 -1.75 -6.49
CA TYR A 112 14.03 -0.55 -5.83
C TYR A 112 13.79 0.74 -6.62
N GLU A 113 13.91 0.71 -7.95
CA GLU A 113 13.71 1.89 -8.79
C GLU A 113 12.23 2.33 -8.80
N GLU A 114 11.31 1.38 -8.95
CA GLU A 114 9.87 1.64 -8.86
C GLU A 114 9.47 2.10 -7.44
N ALA A 115 10.10 1.53 -6.40
CA ALA A 115 9.90 1.97 -5.03
C ALA A 115 10.33 3.42 -4.84
N LYS A 116 11.52 3.81 -5.32
CA LYS A 116 12.02 5.19 -5.26
C LYS A 116 11.08 6.18 -5.96
N VAL A 117 10.62 5.86 -7.17
CA VAL A 117 9.64 6.68 -7.90
C VAL A 117 8.34 6.82 -7.10
N THR A 118 7.88 5.73 -6.48
CA THR A 118 6.64 5.73 -5.68
C THR A 118 6.80 6.51 -4.37
N PHE A 119 7.95 6.42 -3.70
CA PHE A 119 8.28 7.25 -2.53
C PHE A 119 8.33 8.74 -2.89
N ALA A 120 8.92 9.10 -4.02
CA ALA A 120 8.94 10.48 -4.50
C ALA A 120 7.53 11.02 -4.74
N GLU A 121 6.64 10.21 -5.32
CA GLU A 121 5.24 10.59 -5.52
C GLU A 121 4.47 10.74 -4.20
N PHE A 122 4.74 9.89 -3.20
CA PHE A 122 4.21 10.05 -1.84
C PHE A 122 4.60 11.40 -1.22
N VAL A 123 5.90 11.72 -1.21
CA VAL A 123 6.41 12.99 -0.64
C VAL A 123 5.80 14.17 -1.39
N ARG A 124 5.84 14.17 -2.71
CA ARG A 124 5.28 15.23 -3.56
C ARG A 124 3.79 15.49 -3.25
N ARG A 125 2.99 14.43 -3.08
CA ARG A 125 1.56 14.57 -2.78
C ARG A 125 1.28 15.03 -1.36
N TYR A 126 2.09 14.59 -0.40
CA TYR A 126 1.96 15.04 0.97
C TYR A 126 2.18 16.56 1.08
N ASP A 127 3.15 17.09 0.36
CA ASP A 127 3.45 18.53 0.37
C ASP A 127 2.45 19.36 -0.45
N ALA A 128 1.90 18.80 -1.54
CA ALA A 128 1.09 19.56 -2.50
C ALA A 128 -0.37 19.79 -2.06
N ALA A 129 -0.93 18.96 -1.19
CA ALA A 129 -2.35 19.04 -0.85
C ALA A 129 -2.60 18.86 0.65
N PRO A 130 -3.41 19.73 1.27
CA PRO A 130 -3.85 19.50 2.64
C PRO A 130 -4.68 18.21 2.70
N ILE A 131 -4.39 17.38 3.70
CA ILE A 131 -5.17 16.17 3.99
C ILE A 131 -6.63 16.55 4.17
N LYS A 132 -7.52 15.94 3.37
CA LYS A 132 -8.95 16.26 3.44
C LYS A 132 -9.52 15.77 4.78
N PRO A 133 -10.54 16.44 5.34
CA PRO A 133 -11.09 16.07 6.64
C PRO A 133 -11.49 14.59 6.75
N HIS A 134 -12.10 14.02 5.71
CA HIS A 134 -12.52 12.61 5.68
C HIS A 134 -11.35 11.61 5.50
N GLU A 135 -10.15 12.09 5.17
CA GLU A 135 -8.95 11.27 5.04
C GLU A 135 -8.18 11.21 6.36
N ARG A 136 -8.39 12.18 7.28
CA ARG A 136 -7.61 12.31 8.52
C ARG A 136 -7.62 11.04 9.37
N SER A 137 -8.77 10.38 9.51
CA SER A 137 -8.90 9.15 10.28
C SER A 137 -7.99 8.01 9.78
N PHE A 138 -7.54 8.07 8.52
CA PHE A 138 -6.61 7.09 7.96
C PHE A 138 -5.14 7.42 8.21
N PHE A 139 -4.85 8.68 8.53
CA PHE A 139 -3.56 9.09 9.06
C PHE A 139 -3.52 8.97 10.59
N GLU A 140 -4.67 9.04 11.26
CA GLU A 140 -4.78 8.81 12.70
C GLU A 140 -4.33 7.38 13.04
N GLY A 141 -3.25 7.26 13.83
CA GLY A 141 -2.61 5.99 14.16
C GLY A 141 -1.44 5.58 13.24
N ARG A 142 -1.19 6.31 12.16
CA ARG A 142 -0.01 6.14 11.30
C ARG A 142 1.05 7.18 11.67
N ASP A 143 2.30 6.76 11.85
CA ASP A 143 3.42 7.69 12.05
C ASP A 143 3.85 8.29 10.70
N VAL A 144 3.10 9.31 10.26
CA VAL A 144 3.32 9.98 8.96
C VAL A 144 4.66 10.69 8.93
N CYS A 145 5.10 11.26 10.05
CA CYS A 145 6.40 11.90 10.17
C CYS A 145 7.54 10.89 9.94
N ARG A 146 7.41 9.68 10.49
CA ARG A 146 8.34 8.58 10.19
C ARG A 146 8.27 8.16 8.73
N ALA A 147 7.08 8.01 8.16
CA ALA A 147 6.91 7.63 6.76
C ALA A 147 7.57 8.65 5.80
N LEU A 148 7.41 9.95 6.04
CA LEU A 148 8.07 11.01 5.27
C LEU A 148 9.59 10.95 5.40
N ARG A 149 10.10 10.73 6.61
CA ARG A 149 11.54 10.61 6.84
C ARG A 149 12.12 9.40 6.11
N ASP A 150 11.45 8.24 6.22
CA ASP A 150 11.86 7.01 5.52
C ASP A 150 11.87 7.25 4.01
N ALA A 151 10.77 7.75 3.44
CA ALA A 151 10.66 8.03 2.01
C ALA A 151 11.72 9.04 1.52
N THR A 152 11.97 10.11 2.28
CA THR A 152 12.97 11.12 1.91
C THR A 152 14.39 10.53 1.90
N ASN A 153 14.70 9.65 2.87
CA ASN A 153 15.98 8.96 2.90
C ASN A 153 16.14 8.02 1.70
N GLU A 154 15.10 7.25 1.37
CA GLU A 154 15.09 6.32 0.23
C GLU A 154 15.30 7.02 -1.12
N ILE A 155 14.73 8.21 -1.28
CA ILE A 155 14.93 9.04 -2.50
C ILE A 155 16.36 9.59 -2.56
N SER A 156 16.96 9.91 -1.40
CA SER A 156 18.29 10.54 -1.30
C SER A 156 19.44 9.54 -1.36
N MET A 157 19.16 8.24 -1.21
CA MET A 157 20.17 7.19 -1.39
C MET A 157 20.35 6.91 -2.88
N ASP A 158 21.30 7.62 -3.51
CA ASP A 158 21.93 7.14 -4.72
C ASP A 158 22.49 5.73 -4.44
N LEU A 159 22.22 4.77 -5.32
CA LEU A 159 22.85 3.45 -5.23
C LEU A 159 24.37 3.64 -5.20
N PRO A 160 25.13 2.82 -4.45
CA PRO A 160 26.59 2.88 -4.56
C PRO A 160 26.97 2.75 -6.04
N GLU A 161 27.65 3.77 -6.57
CA GLU A 161 28.33 3.71 -7.87
C GLU A 161 29.23 2.48 -7.85
N ASP A 162 29.04 1.59 -8.84
CA ASP A 162 29.95 0.52 -9.21
C ASP A 162 30.55 -0.30 -8.05
N THR A 163 29.86 -1.39 -7.67
CA THR A 163 30.63 -2.59 -7.31
C THR A 163 31.27 -3.12 -8.57
N ASP A 164 32.50 -2.70 -8.82
CA ASP A 164 33.48 -3.41 -9.66
C ASP A 164 33.50 -4.88 -9.22
N PHE A 165 32.73 -5.72 -9.91
CA PHE A 165 32.96 -7.15 -9.91
C PHE A 165 34.17 -7.40 -10.80
N ASP A 166 35.36 -7.35 -10.20
CA ASP A 166 36.55 -7.98 -10.74
C ASP A 166 36.27 -9.50 -10.87
N ILE A 167 35.89 -9.92 -12.06
CA ILE A 167 35.85 -11.34 -12.43
C ILE A 167 37.27 -11.70 -12.91
N PRO A 168 38.01 -12.55 -12.18
CA PRO A 168 39.32 -12.99 -12.63
C PRO A 168 39.15 -13.98 -13.80
N PHE A 169 39.81 -13.69 -14.93
CA PHE A 169 40.16 -14.69 -15.94
C PHE A 169 41.62 -15.11 -15.77
#